data_AF-A0AAN9LZR6-F1
#
_entry.id   AF-A0AAN9LZR6-F1
#
_cell.length_a   1.000
_cell.length_b   1.000
_cell.length_c   1.000
_cell.angle_alpha   90.00
_cell.angle_beta   90.00
_cell.angle_gamma   90.00
#
_symmetry.space_group_name_H-M   'P 1'
#
loop_
_entity.id
_entity.type
_entity.pdbx_description
1 polymer ?
#
loop_
_entity_poly.entity_id
_entity_poly.type
_entity_poly.pdbx_seq_one_letter_code
_entity_poly.pdbx_strand_id
1 'polypeptide(L)'
;MYMLYLHILNSFRQIFLKFLVITCLLCGSIVHVRCLNFSYPAFYYENRTDFNMSTNSIIHNGTIQVPIQTSGLEISNFSGRVLYSEQLKLWESQRGMKASFNSTFVFNIHPLTSPGGEGFAFIIAANTSLPNNSAGQWLGIVNSTSIGVSNIVAVEFDTRKSYPEDIDDNHVGVDVKSIYSI
;
A
#
# COMPACT_ATOMS: atom_id res chain seq x y z
N MET A 1 41.00 -35.63 45.33
CA MET A 1 39.66 -35.04 45.56
C MET A 1 39.49 -33.69 44.84
N TYR A 2 40.37 -32.70 45.06
CA TYR A 2 40.30 -31.38 44.39
C TYR A 2 40.40 -31.40 42.85
N MET A 3 41.32 -32.20 42.28
CA MET A 3 41.47 -32.33 40.81
C MET A 3 40.21 -32.86 40.12
N LEU A 4 39.50 -33.81 40.75
CA LEU A 4 38.26 -34.37 40.22
C LEU A 4 37.13 -33.32 40.23
N TYR A 5 37.04 -32.54 41.32
CA TYR A 5 36.06 -31.46 41.45
C TYR A 5 36.27 -30.35 40.40
N LEU A 6 37.52 -29.93 40.17
CA LEU A 6 37.88 -28.96 39.13
C LEU A 6 37.55 -29.46 37.72
N HIS A 7 37.78 -30.75 37.45
CA HIS A 7 37.46 -31.34 36.16
C HIS A 7 35.93 -31.37 35.92
N ILE A 8 35.16 -31.72 36.95
CA ILE A 8 33.69 -31.74 36.89
C ILE A 8 33.15 -30.32 36.66
N LEU A 9 33.63 -29.32 37.42
CA LEU A 9 33.20 -27.92 37.27
C LEU A 9 33.48 -27.36 35.86
N ASN A 10 34.66 -27.65 35.31
CA ASN A 10 35.03 -27.23 33.95
C ASN A 10 34.17 -27.92 32.89
N SER A 11 33.80 -29.18 33.08
CA SER A 11 32.91 -29.92 32.20
C SER A 11 31.49 -29.30 32.20
N PHE A 12 30.93 -29.02 33.38
CA PHE A 12 29.64 -28.35 33.50
C PHE A 12 29.63 -26.96 32.86
N ARG A 13 30.69 -26.16 33.06
CA ARG A 13 30.83 -24.82 32.45
C ARG A 13 30.81 -24.91 30.92
N GLN A 14 31.51 -25.87 30.33
CA GLN A 14 31.54 -26.07 28.89
C GLN A 14 30.19 -26.51 28.33
N ILE A 15 29.48 -27.41 29.02
CA ILE A 15 28.14 -27.85 28.62
C ILE A 15 27.17 -26.68 28.66
N PHE A 16 27.19 -25.88 29.74
CA PHE A 16 26.35 -24.69 29.90
C PHE A 16 26.61 -23.64 28.80
N LEU A 17 27.89 -23.34 28.51
CA LEU A 17 28.27 -22.42 27.43
C LEU A 17 27.79 -22.90 26.06
N LYS A 18 27.92 -24.20 25.76
CA LYS A 18 27.39 -24.78 24.50
C LYS A 18 25.87 -24.65 24.42
N PHE A 19 25.16 -24.93 25.53
CA PHE A 19 23.71 -24.79 25.60
C PHE A 19 23.28 -23.33 25.39
N LEU A 20 23.99 -22.38 25.98
CA LEU A 20 23.75 -20.94 25.82
C LEU A 20 23.96 -20.50 24.36
N VAL A 21 25.07 -20.91 23.73
CA VAL A 21 25.36 -20.59 22.32
C VAL A 21 24.31 -21.19 21.39
N ILE A 22 23.92 -22.44 21.59
CA ILE A 22 22.85 -23.10 20.81
C ILE A 22 21.52 -22.34 20.99
N THR A 23 21.18 -21.95 22.21
CA THR A 23 19.95 -21.19 22.49
C THR A 23 19.98 -19.81 21.82
N CYS A 24 21.10 -19.09 21.85
CA CYS A 24 21.26 -17.81 21.14
C CYS A 24 21.14 -17.97 19.61
N LEU A 25 21.73 -19.01 19.03
CA LEU A 25 21.61 -19.31 17.59
C LEU A 25 20.17 -19.67 17.21
N LEU A 26 19.45 -20.42 18.05
CA LEU A 26 18.05 -20.77 17.84
C LEU A 26 17.11 -19.56 18.01
N CYS A 27 17.36 -18.69 18.98
CA CYS A 27 16.59 -17.45 19.18
C CYS A 27 16.80 -16.42 18.06
N GLY A 28 17.99 -16.36 17.45
CA GLY A 28 18.29 -15.46 16.32
C GLY A 28 17.62 -15.86 15.00
N SER A 29 17.00 -17.03 14.94
CA SER A 29 16.45 -17.63 13.71
C SER A 29 14.93 -17.49 13.56
N ILE A 30 14.25 -16.82 14.50
CA ILE A 30 12.79 -16.64 14.42
C ILE A 30 12.48 -15.50 13.46
N VAL A 31 12.21 -15.83 12.20
CA VAL A 31 11.64 -14.89 11.23
C VAL A 31 10.17 -14.68 11.59
N HIS A 32 9.86 -13.56 12.23
CA HIS A 32 8.48 -13.16 12.46
C HIS A 32 7.89 -12.64 11.14
N VAL A 33 7.21 -13.51 10.41
CA VAL A 33 6.42 -13.12 9.24
C VAL A 33 5.11 -12.52 9.75
N ARG A 34 4.86 -11.25 9.42
CA ARG A 34 3.58 -10.59 9.68
C ARG A 34 2.71 -10.63 8.43
N CYS A 35 1.44 -11.01 8.60
CA CYS A 35 0.43 -10.96 7.55
C CYS A 35 -0.54 -9.83 7.88
N LEU A 36 -0.65 -8.85 6.98
CA LEU A 36 -1.67 -7.81 7.06
C LEU A 36 -2.96 -8.34 6.43
N ASN A 37 -4.06 -8.35 7.18
CA ASN A 37 -5.36 -8.83 6.71
C ASN A 37 -6.47 -7.96 7.27
N PHE A 38 -7.37 -7.50 6.39
CA PHE A 38 -8.54 -6.71 6.75
C PHE A 38 -9.66 -6.93 5.73
N SER A 39 -10.90 -6.71 6.13
CA SER A 39 -12.08 -6.84 5.26
C SER A 39 -13.15 -5.84 5.69
N TYR A 40 -13.67 -5.09 4.72
CA TYR A 40 -14.72 -4.10 4.91
C TYR A 40 -15.88 -4.39 3.95
N PRO A 41 -16.94 -5.08 4.41
CA PRO A 41 -18.17 -5.24 3.63
C PRO A 41 -18.89 -3.91 3.37
N ALA A 42 -18.70 -2.95 4.29
CA ALA A 42 -19.14 -1.56 4.20
C ALA A 42 -18.17 -0.69 5.03
N PHE A 43 -18.13 0.61 4.73
CA PHE A 43 -17.31 1.58 5.45
C PHE A 43 -18.18 2.49 6.32
N TYR A 44 -17.86 2.53 7.61
CA TYR A 44 -18.52 3.37 8.60
C TYR A 44 -17.58 4.45 9.13
N TYR A 45 -18.14 5.45 9.80
CA TYR A 45 -17.38 6.58 10.32
C TYR A 45 -16.25 6.14 11.26
N GLU A 46 -16.45 5.07 12.03
CA GLU A 46 -15.46 4.51 12.95
C GLU A 46 -14.22 3.97 12.22
N ASN A 47 -14.38 3.50 10.97
CA ASN A 47 -13.25 3.00 10.17
C ASN A 47 -12.31 4.13 9.72
N ARG A 48 -12.66 5.41 9.92
CA ARG A 48 -11.85 6.55 9.47
C ARG A 48 -10.44 6.54 10.02
N THR A 49 -10.23 6.00 11.23
CA THR A 49 -8.91 5.91 11.86
C THR A 49 -8.00 4.88 11.21
N ASP A 50 -8.57 3.93 10.47
CA ASP A 50 -7.83 2.86 9.79
C ASP A 50 -7.16 3.37 8.50
N PHE A 51 -7.47 4.61 8.07
CA PHE A 51 -7.02 5.17 6.80
C PHE A 51 -6.33 6.54 6.93
N ASN A 52 -5.28 6.72 6.13
CA ASN A 52 -4.77 8.02 5.71
C ASN A 52 -5.56 8.48 4.47
N MET A 53 -6.43 9.48 4.65
CA MET A 53 -7.28 10.01 3.58
C MET A 53 -6.86 11.44 3.23
N SER A 54 -6.79 11.74 1.94
CA SER A 54 -6.59 13.10 1.43
C SER A 54 -7.83 13.98 1.64
N THR A 55 -7.69 15.29 1.46
CA THR A 55 -8.77 16.28 1.65
C THR A 55 -10.05 15.97 0.88
N ASN A 56 -9.94 15.49 -0.38
CA ASN A 56 -11.10 15.21 -1.22
C ASN A 56 -11.55 13.75 -1.12
N SER A 57 -11.41 13.11 0.05
CA SER A 57 -11.83 11.72 0.26
C SER A 57 -12.62 11.59 1.54
N ILE A 58 -13.71 10.82 1.51
CA ILE A 58 -14.62 10.68 2.66
C ILE A 58 -15.20 9.27 2.75
N ILE A 59 -15.51 8.84 3.97
CA ILE A 59 -16.37 7.68 4.20
C ILE A 59 -17.81 8.19 4.35
N HIS A 60 -18.71 7.73 3.49
CA HIS A 60 -20.10 8.17 3.48
C HIS A 60 -21.01 7.08 2.92
N ASN A 61 -22.18 6.87 3.52
CA ASN A 61 -23.19 5.89 3.09
C ASN A 61 -22.65 4.48 2.82
N GLY A 62 -21.77 3.98 3.70
CA GLY A 62 -21.22 2.62 3.56
C GLY A 62 -20.07 2.50 2.55
N THR A 63 -19.64 3.59 1.92
CA THR A 63 -18.57 3.58 0.90
C THR A 63 -17.44 4.55 1.23
N ILE A 64 -16.30 4.36 0.59
CA ILE A 64 -15.27 5.39 0.45
C ILE A 64 -15.52 6.11 -0.87
N GLN A 65 -15.56 7.44 -0.85
CA GLN A 65 -15.67 8.29 -2.03
C GLN A 65 -14.33 8.95 -2.35
N VAL A 66 -13.87 8.82 -3.60
CA VAL A 66 -12.62 9.39 -4.11
C VAL A 66 -12.81 9.85 -5.56
N PRO A 67 -12.94 11.16 -5.86
CA PRO A 67 -13.06 12.27 -4.93
C PRO A 67 -14.46 12.36 -4.29
N ILE A 68 -14.59 13.16 -3.22
CA ILE A 68 -15.88 13.46 -2.57
C ILE A 68 -16.90 14.05 -3.55
N GLN A 69 -18.12 13.51 -3.55
CA GLN A 69 -19.25 14.10 -4.24
C GLN A 69 -20.03 14.99 -3.26
N THR A 70 -19.86 16.31 -3.39
CA THR A 70 -20.67 17.28 -2.64
C THR A 70 -21.89 17.68 -3.47
N SER A 71 -23.08 17.54 -2.91
CA SER A 71 -24.33 17.95 -3.57
C SER A 71 -24.27 19.44 -3.97
N GLY A 72 -24.52 19.73 -5.25
CA GLY A 72 -24.61 21.10 -5.77
C GLY A 72 -23.28 21.76 -6.17
N LEU A 73 -22.16 21.04 -6.15
CA LEU A 73 -20.88 21.53 -6.68
C LEU A 73 -20.48 20.77 -7.94
N GLU A 74 -19.95 21.48 -8.93
CA GLU A 74 -19.30 20.85 -10.08
C GLU A 74 -18.04 20.12 -9.60
N ILE A 75 -18.00 18.81 -9.81
CA ILE A 75 -16.79 18.01 -9.56
C ILE A 75 -15.88 18.21 -10.76
N SER A 76 -14.99 19.19 -10.66
CA SER A 76 -13.97 19.44 -11.67
C SER A 76 -12.60 19.51 -11.01
N ASN A 77 -11.60 18.89 -11.63
CA ASN A 77 -10.20 18.95 -11.20
C ASN A 77 -9.95 18.52 -9.74
N PHE A 78 -10.71 17.55 -9.23
CA PHE A 78 -10.41 16.92 -7.94
C PHE A 78 -9.68 15.59 -8.12
N SER A 79 -8.70 15.37 -7.25
CA SER A 79 -8.13 14.07 -6.96
C SER A 79 -8.25 13.80 -5.48
N GLY A 80 -8.34 12.53 -5.13
CA GLY A 80 -8.25 12.07 -3.76
C GLY A 80 -7.45 10.78 -3.67
N ARG A 81 -7.07 10.41 -2.46
CA ARG A 81 -6.32 9.20 -2.15
C ARG A 81 -6.72 8.70 -0.77
N VAL A 82 -6.86 7.39 -0.65
CA VAL A 82 -7.13 6.69 0.60
C VAL A 82 -6.17 5.51 0.71
N LEU A 83 -5.41 5.48 1.80
CA LEU A 83 -4.42 4.45 2.07
C LEU A 83 -4.66 3.86 3.45
N TYR A 84 -4.54 2.55 3.58
CA TYR A 84 -4.57 1.88 4.88
C TYR A 84 -3.40 2.37 5.76
N SER A 85 -3.66 2.63 7.04
CA SER A 85 -2.70 3.27 7.94
C SER A 85 -1.52 2.37 8.31
N GLU A 86 -1.74 1.06 8.42
CA GLU A 86 -0.65 0.10 8.68
C GLU A 86 0.14 -0.19 7.40
N GLN A 87 1.46 -0.05 7.47
CA GLN A 87 2.34 -0.29 6.32
C GLN A 87 2.60 -1.78 6.11
N LEU A 88 2.45 -2.23 4.86
CA LEU A 88 2.85 -3.56 4.44
C LEU A 88 4.31 -3.55 3.93
N LYS A 89 5.19 -4.33 4.58
CA LYS A 89 6.56 -4.53 4.10
C LYS A 89 6.57 -5.51 2.92
N LEU A 90 6.75 -4.99 1.71
CA LEU A 90 6.69 -5.79 0.47
C LEU A 90 7.92 -6.64 0.20
N TRP A 91 9.10 -6.23 0.65
CA TRP A 91 10.32 -7.03 0.52
C TRP A 91 11.37 -6.71 1.59
N GLU A 92 12.31 -7.63 1.77
CA GLU A 92 13.52 -7.47 2.57
C GLU A 92 14.73 -7.99 1.79
N SER A 93 15.53 -7.08 1.26
CA SER A 93 16.65 -7.42 0.36
C SER A 93 17.71 -8.28 1.04
N GLN A 94 18.06 -8.00 2.29
CA GLN A 94 19.09 -8.73 3.05
C GLN A 94 18.75 -10.22 3.23
N ARG A 95 17.45 -10.54 3.30
CA ARG A 95 16.96 -11.91 3.49
C ARG A 95 16.36 -12.53 2.22
N GLY A 96 16.35 -11.80 1.12
CA GLY A 96 15.73 -12.23 -0.14
C GLY A 96 14.21 -12.45 -0.04
N MET A 97 13.54 -11.89 0.97
CA MET A 97 12.11 -12.13 1.21
C MET A 97 11.27 -11.17 0.37
N LYS A 98 10.16 -11.69 -0.18
CA LYS A 98 9.13 -10.92 -0.90
C LYS A 98 7.75 -11.30 -0.35
N ALA A 99 6.89 -10.30 -0.16
CA ALA A 99 5.50 -10.52 0.20
C ALA A 99 4.69 -10.91 -1.03
N SER A 100 3.69 -11.75 -0.82
CA SER A 100 2.59 -11.95 -1.77
C SER A 100 1.34 -11.33 -1.15
N PHE A 101 0.47 -10.76 -1.98
CA PHE A 101 -0.79 -10.19 -1.52
C PHE A 101 -1.91 -10.51 -2.51
N ASN A 102 -3.14 -10.44 -2.01
CA ASN A 102 -4.35 -10.46 -2.80
C ASN A 102 -5.24 -9.34 -2.26
N SER A 103 -5.97 -8.66 -3.16
CA SER A 103 -6.94 -7.64 -2.82
C SER A 103 -8.19 -7.86 -3.65
N THR A 104 -9.36 -7.65 -3.05
CA THR A 104 -10.65 -7.72 -3.75
C THR A 104 -11.48 -6.56 -3.26
N PHE A 105 -12.00 -5.78 -4.21
CA PHE A 105 -12.82 -4.61 -3.94
C PHE A 105 -13.90 -4.49 -5.01
N VAL A 106 -14.97 -3.79 -4.66
CA VAL A 106 -16.04 -3.40 -5.56
C VAL A 106 -16.07 -1.88 -5.59
N PHE A 107 -16.15 -1.30 -6.77
CA PHE A 107 -16.25 0.14 -6.96
C PHE A 107 -17.33 0.44 -7.99
N ASN A 108 -17.80 1.69 -7.99
CA ASN A 108 -18.76 2.20 -8.95
C ASN A 108 -18.29 3.57 -9.44
N ILE A 109 -18.26 3.77 -10.76
CA ILE A 109 -17.96 5.05 -11.39
C ILE A 109 -19.25 5.52 -12.05
N HIS A 110 -19.76 6.67 -11.62
CA HIS A 110 -20.93 7.30 -12.20
C HIS A 110 -20.52 8.64 -12.83
N PRO A 111 -20.57 8.80 -14.16
CA PRO A 111 -20.20 10.07 -14.79
C PRO A 111 -21.19 11.17 -14.41
N LEU A 112 -20.67 12.32 -13.98
CA LEU A 112 -21.46 13.50 -13.61
C LEU A 112 -21.28 14.66 -14.59
N THR A 113 -20.33 14.55 -15.52
CA THR A 113 -20.00 15.54 -16.55
C THR A 113 -19.99 14.90 -17.92
N SER A 114 -20.01 15.73 -18.98
CA SER A 114 -19.84 15.30 -20.37
C SER A 114 -18.83 16.21 -21.08
N PRO A 115 -17.65 15.70 -21.50
CA PRO A 115 -17.20 14.32 -21.30
C PRO A 115 -17.01 13.98 -19.81
N GLY A 116 -17.25 12.71 -19.48
CA GLY A 116 -16.96 12.15 -18.16
C GLY A 116 -15.47 11.84 -18.02
N GLY A 117 -15.04 11.52 -16.79
CA GLY A 117 -13.66 11.18 -16.49
C GLY A 117 -13.34 11.40 -15.00
N GLU A 118 -12.20 10.94 -14.51
CA GLU A 118 -11.07 10.39 -15.28
C GLU A 118 -10.85 8.91 -15.00
N GLY A 119 -11.17 8.43 -13.80
CA GLY A 119 -11.08 7.01 -13.49
C GLY A 119 -10.88 6.74 -12.00
N PHE A 120 -10.40 5.53 -11.70
CA PHE A 120 -10.08 5.05 -10.36
C PHE A 120 -8.80 4.22 -10.41
N ALA A 121 -8.01 4.19 -9.32
CA ALA A 121 -6.84 3.33 -9.24
C ALA A 121 -6.69 2.66 -7.87
N PHE A 122 -6.35 1.36 -7.88
CA PHE A 122 -5.81 0.68 -6.72
C PHE A 122 -4.30 0.92 -6.68
N ILE A 123 -3.78 1.46 -5.58
CA ILE A 123 -2.37 1.87 -5.47
C ILE A 123 -1.62 1.15 -4.35
N ILE A 124 -0.32 0.95 -4.58
CA ILE A 124 0.67 0.60 -3.56
C ILE A 124 1.74 1.68 -3.61
N ALA A 125 1.80 2.52 -2.58
CA ALA A 125 2.64 3.71 -2.55
C ALA A 125 3.56 3.72 -1.32
N ALA A 126 4.82 4.12 -1.54
CA ALA A 126 5.76 4.34 -0.43
C ALA A 126 5.49 5.65 0.32
N ASN A 127 4.79 6.61 -0.30
CA ASN A 127 4.42 7.89 0.29
C ASN A 127 2.89 7.99 0.42
N THR A 128 2.43 8.40 1.59
CA THR A 128 1.00 8.54 1.89
C THR A 128 0.36 9.81 1.32
N SER A 129 1.16 10.83 1.05
CA SER A 129 0.68 12.12 0.54
C SER A 129 0.18 12.00 -0.90
N LEU A 130 -0.95 12.67 -1.18
CA LEU A 130 -1.43 12.92 -2.54
C LEU A 130 -0.47 13.89 -3.25
N PRO A 131 0.00 13.62 -4.49
CA PRO A 131 0.81 14.57 -5.23
C PRO A 131 0.04 15.86 -5.51
N ASN A 132 0.71 17.00 -5.45
CA ASN A 132 0.09 18.28 -5.81
C ASN A 132 -0.31 18.28 -7.29
N ASN A 133 -1.44 18.90 -7.62
CA ASN A 133 -1.94 19.03 -9.01
C ASN A 133 -2.06 17.67 -9.73
N SER A 134 -2.55 16.66 -9.02
CA SER A 134 -2.68 15.27 -9.48
C SER A 134 -4.11 14.89 -9.88
N ALA A 135 -4.95 15.87 -10.22
CA ALA A 135 -6.29 15.62 -10.77
C ALA A 135 -6.23 15.37 -12.28
N GLY A 136 -7.37 15.03 -12.89
CA GLY A 136 -7.40 14.82 -14.34
C GLY A 136 -6.74 13.50 -14.73
N GLN A 137 -6.03 13.57 -15.84
CA GLN A 137 -5.16 12.53 -16.42
C GLN A 137 -4.24 11.82 -15.42
N TRP A 138 -3.95 12.45 -14.27
CA TRP A 138 -2.98 11.95 -13.30
C TRP A 138 -3.55 10.95 -12.28
N LEU A 139 -4.88 10.81 -12.20
CA LEU A 139 -5.62 9.89 -11.33
C LEU A 139 -5.24 9.91 -9.83
N GLY A 140 -4.61 10.97 -9.34
CA GLY A 140 -4.08 11.00 -7.99
C GLY A 140 -2.85 10.09 -7.80
N ILE A 141 -2.23 9.54 -8.86
CA ILE A 141 -1.12 8.57 -8.85
C ILE A 141 0.23 9.31 -8.82
N VAL A 142 0.46 10.14 -9.85
CA VAL A 142 1.64 11.00 -10.04
C VAL A 142 1.20 12.42 -10.41
N ASN A 143 2.15 13.28 -10.74
CA ASN A 143 1.91 14.58 -11.36
C ASN A 143 3.05 14.84 -12.35
N SER A 144 3.03 15.99 -13.03
CA SER A 144 4.01 16.35 -14.05
C SER A 144 5.49 16.30 -13.60
N THR A 145 5.78 16.32 -12.31
CA THR A 145 7.14 16.30 -11.76
C THR A 145 7.51 15.01 -11.03
N SER A 146 6.58 14.06 -10.88
CA SER A 146 6.80 12.81 -10.13
C SER A 146 6.76 11.54 -10.97
N ILE A 147 6.59 11.67 -12.29
CA ILE A 147 6.80 10.57 -13.25
C ILE A 147 8.24 10.08 -13.14
N GLY A 148 8.43 8.77 -13.00
CA GLY A 148 9.72 8.09 -12.84
C GLY A 148 10.38 8.26 -11.47
N VAL A 149 9.94 9.24 -10.68
CA VAL A 149 10.53 9.59 -9.36
C VAL A 149 9.76 8.93 -8.22
N SER A 150 8.43 8.90 -8.32
CA SER A 150 7.57 8.32 -7.28
C SER A 150 7.79 6.81 -7.15
N ASN A 151 7.74 6.30 -5.91
CA ASN A 151 7.71 4.85 -5.66
C ASN A 151 6.25 4.44 -5.46
N ILE A 152 5.57 4.24 -6.58
CA ILE A 152 4.17 3.83 -6.64
C ILE A 152 3.98 2.78 -7.74
N VAL A 153 3.10 1.83 -7.47
CA VAL A 153 2.54 0.93 -8.48
C VAL A 153 1.03 1.08 -8.39
N ALA A 154 0.35 1.13 -9.53
CA ALA A 154 -1.11 1.20 -9.58
C ALA A 154 -1.69 0.21 -10.57
N VAL A 155 -2.93 -0.20 -10.29
CA VAL A 155 -3.83 -0.78 -11.29
C VAL A 155 -4.91 0.27 -11.53
N GLU A 156 -4.88 0.90 -12.69
CA GLU A 156 -5.83 1.94 -13.07
C GLU A 156 -7.03 1.36 -13.82
N PHE A 157 -8.17 2.02 -13.66
CA PHE A 157 -9.41 1.83 -14.39
C PHE A 157 -9.71 3.19 -15.01
N ASP A 158 -9.13 3.44 -16.19
CA ASP A 158 -9.27 4.68 -16.94
C ASP A 158 -10.60 4.68 -17.69
N THR A 159 -11.25 5.84 -17.71
CA THR A 159 -12.56 6.04 -18.33
C THR A 159 -12.55 7.10 -19.41
N ARG A 160 -11.39 7.70 -19.69
CA ARG A 160 -11.26 8.79 -20.64
C ARG A 160 -9.85 8.86 -21.23
N LYS A 161 -9.80 8.87 -22.56
CA LYS A 161 -8.57 9.26 -23.27
C LYS A 161 -8.12 10.68 -22.94
N SER A 162 -7.07 10.82 -22.14
CA SER A 162 -6.63 12.13 -21.65
C SER A 162 -5.36 12.68 -22.33
N TYR A 163 -4.61 11.83 -23.03
CA TYR A 163 -3.41 12.25 -23.78
C TYR A 163 -3.16 11.37 -25.02
N PRO A 164 -2.28 11.76 -25.97
CA PRO A 164 -2.09 11.03 -27.23
C PRO A 164 -1.55 9.61 -27.07
N GLU A 165 -0.66 9.39 -26.11
CA GLU A 165 -0.01 8.11 -25.80
C GLU A 165 -0.92 7.13 -25.04
N ASP A 166 -2.10 7.59 -24.63
CA ASP A 166 -3.12 6.78 -24.00
C ASP A 166 -3.67 5.74 -25.00
N ILE A 167 -3.76 4.47 -24.60
CA ILE A 167 -3.88 3.33 -25.52
C ILE A 167 -5.22 3.39 -26.28
N ASP A 168 -6.32 3.59 -25.57
CA ASP A 168 -7.67 3.70 -26.13
C ASP A 168 -8.52 4.73 -25.34
N ASP A 169 -9.86 4.61 -25.36
CA ASP A 169 -10.74 5.54 -24.63
C ASP A 169 -10.93 5.13 -23.16
N ASN A 170 -10.97 3.83 -22.89
CA ASN A 170 -11.18 3.30 -21.55
C ASN A 170 -10.47 1.94 -21.39
N HIS A 171 -9.47 1.88 -20.53
CA HIS A 171 -8.67 0.68 -20.31
C HIS A 171 -8.47 0.36 -18.84
N VAL A 172 -7.94 -0.85 -18.62
CA VAL A 172 -7.35 -1.24 -17.34
C VAL A 172 -5.85 -1.37 -17.56
N GLY A 173 -5.07 -0.68 -16.74
CA GLY A 173 -3.64 -0.53 -16.95
C GLY A 173 -2.83 -0.82 -15.68
N VAL A 174 -1.55 -1.16 -15.86
CA VAL A 174 -0.59 -1.29 -14.75
C VAL A 174 0.44 -0.19 -14.86
N ASP A 175 0.42 0.69 -13.87
CA ASP A 175 1.34 1.81 -13.78
C ASP A 175 2.52 1.48 -12.88
N VAL A 176 3.73 1.75 -13.37
CA VAL A 176 4.96 1.62 -12.60
C VAL A 176 5.68 2.96 -12.58
N LYS A 177 5.54 3.69 -11.45
CA LYS A 177 6.12 5.03 -11.24
C LYS A 177 5.69 6.09 -12.26
N SER A 178 4.70 5.81 -13.07
CA SER A 178 4.27 6.62 -14.22
C SER A 178 2.74 6.65 -14.25
N ILE A 179 2.18 7.46 -15.14
CA ILE A 179 0.77 7.38 -15.56
C ILE A 179 0.62 6.63 -16.89
N TYR A 180 1.76 6.28 -17.50
CA TYR A 180 1.80 5.54 -18.75
C TYR A 180 1.86 4.05 -18.41
N SER A 181 0.73 3.38 -18.61
CA SER A 181 0.56 1.96 -18.38
C SER A 181 1.45 1.08 -19.28
N ILE A 182 1.82 -0.10 -18.79
CA ILE A 182 2.54 -1.17 -19.53
C ILE A 182 1.65 -2.34 -19.91
#